data_AF-A0A9K3E1B2-F1
#
_entry.id   AF-A0A9K3E1B2-F1
#
_cell.length_a   1.000
_cell.length_b   1.000
_cell.length_c   1.000
_cell.angle_alpha   90.00
_cell.angle_beta   90.00
_cell.angle_gamma   90.00
#
_symmetry.space_group_name_H-M   'P 1'
#
loop_
_entity.id
_entity.type
_entity.pdbx_description
1 polymer ?
#
loop_
_entity_poly.entity_id
_entity_poly.type
_entity_poly.pdbx_seq_one_letter_code
_entity_poly.pdbx_strand_id
1 'polypeptide(L)'
;MVHGSPETLEACGDHTLDSVKQQTNRVDRLQRAQWLRAAILGANDGLLSTTSLMMGVGAAQEDQWLMVLSGLAGAIAGACSMAVGEFVSVSTQRDIESAVNQQENSNLQQIKLENLITDHDVVENKSRSPVVKVMFTACFFFIGV
;
A
#
# COMPACT_ATOMS: atom_id res chain seq x y z
N MET A 1 -12.35 -58.29 16.00
CA MET A 1 -11.71 -57.16 16.69
C MET A 1 -10.89 -56.39 15.67
N VAL A 2 -11.49 -55.41 14.99
CA VAL A 2 -10.74 -54.38 14.27
C VAL A 2 -11.05 -53.10 15.03
N HIS A 3 -10.17 -52.81 15.99
CA HIS A 3 -10.20 -51.60 16.78
C HIS A 3 -9.75 -50.47 15.86
N GLY A 4 -10.69 -49.82 15.17
CA GLY A 4 -10.43 -48.59 14.43
C GLY A 4 -10.26 -47.46 15.43
N SER A 5 -9.01 -47.09 15.72
CA SER A 5 -8.71 -45.90 16.52
C SER A 5 -9.22 -44.66 15.78
N PRO A 6 -9.97 -43.74 16.42
CA PRO A 6 -10.48 -42.51 15.80
C PRO A 6 -9.39 -41.49 15.42
N GLU A 7 -8.12 -41.75 15.74
CA GLU A 7 -7.00 -40.79 15.66
C GLU A 7 -6.50 -40.48 14.24
N THR A 8 -6.81 -41.30 13.23
CA THR A 8 -6.28 -41.10 11.87
C THR A 8 -7.07 -40.13 11.00
N LEU A 9 -8.30 -39.79 11.41
CA LEU A 9 -9.11 -38.76 10.73
C LEU A 9 -8.83 -37.35 11.25
N GLU A 10 -8.33 -37.19 12.48
CA GLU A 10 -7.91 -35.88 13.02
C GLU A 10 -6.53 -35.44 12.50
N ALA A 11 -5.61 -36.39 12.26
CA ALA A 11 -4.25 -36.10 11.78
C ALA A 11 -4.17 -35.53 10.34
N CYS A 12 -5.15 -35.84 9.49
CA CYS A 12 -5.21 -35.29 8.12
C CYS A 12 -5.81 -33.87 8.08
N GLY A 13 -6.52 -33.43 9.13
CA GLY A 13 -7.07 -32.08 9.25
C GLY A 13 -6.10 -31.08 9.88
N ASP A 14 -5.30 -31.54 10.85
CA ASP A 14 -4.36 -30.78 11.68
C ASP A 14 -3.29 -30.03 10.87
N HIS A 15 -2.54 -30.72 10.02
CA HIS A 15 -1.47 -30.12 9.21
C HIS A 15 -1.96 -29.05 8.22
N THR A 16 -3.16 -29.21 7.66
CA THR A 16 -3.79 -28.19 6.79
C THR A 16 -4.27 -26.98 7.59
N LEU A 17 -4.82 -27.19 8.79
CA LEU A 17 -5.27 -26.09 9.66
C LEU A 17 -4.08 -25.28 10.17
N ASP A 18 -2.97 -25.94 10.49
CA ASP A 18 -1.71 -25.32 10.88
C ASP A 18 -1.07 -24.55 9.73
N SER A 19 -1.08 -25.11 8.52
CA SER A 19 -0.58 -24.43 7.31
C SER A 19 -1.39 -23.16 7.00
N VAL A 20 -2.72 -23.22 7.12
CA VAL A 20 -3.61 -22.07 6.91
C VAL A 20 -3.44 -21.04 8.04
N LYS A 21 -3.40 -21.45 9.32
CA LYS A 21 -3.14 -20.54 10.45
C LYS A 21 -1.80 -19.84 10.33
N GLN A 22 -0.76 -20.58 9.94
CA GLN A 22 0.59 -20.05 9.77
C GLN A 22 0.64 -19.07 8.59
N GLN A 23 -0.10 -19.35 7.51
CA GLN A 23 -0.25 -18.43 6.38
C GLN A 23 -0.99 -17.13 6.78
N THR A 24 -2.13 -17.23 7.48
CA THR A 24 -2.88 -16.06 7.99
C THR A 24 -2.01 -15.21 8.93
N ASN A 25 -1.31 -15.84 9.87
CA ASN A 25 -0.46 -15.14 10.83
C ASN A 25 0.75 -14.47 10.16
N ARG A 26 1.21 -15.00 9.02
CA ARG A 26 2.25 -14.38 8.20
C ARG A 26 1.71 -13.14 7.49
N VAL A 27 0.52 -13.23 6.89
CA VAL A 27 -0.14 -12.10 6.20
C VAL A 27 -0.41 -10.95 7.17
N ASP A 28 -0.92 -11.24 8.38
CA ASP A 28 -1.17 -10.20 9.40
C ASP A 28 0.11 -9.48 9.84
N ARG A 29 1.22 -10.22 10.03
CA ARG A 29 2.52 -9.64 10.38
C ARG A 29 3.09 -8.78 9.25
N LEU A 30 2.94 -9.21 8.01
CA LEU A 30 3.38 -8.44 6.85
C LEU A 30 2.57 -7.15 6.71
N GLN A 31 1.24 -7.20 6.91
CA GLN A 31 0.39 -6.02 6.83
C GLN A 31 0.72 -5.00 7.94
N ARG A 32 1.00 -5.46 9.17
CA ARG A 32 1.49 -4.60 10.26
C ARG A 32 2.86 -4.01 9.97
N ALA A 33 3.78 -4.80 9.41
CA ALA A 33 5.11 -4.31 9.02
C ALA A 33 5.05 -3.24 7.92
N GLN A 34 4.14 -3.39 6.94
CA GLN A 34 3.89 -2.40 5.90
C GLN A 34 3.37 -1.08 6.49
N TRP A 35 2.45 -1.17 7.45
CA TRP A 35 1.88 0.00 8.12
C TRP A 35 2.91 0.73 9.01
N LEU A 36 3.72 -0.04 9.74
CA LEU A 36 4.80 0.49 10.56
C LEU A 36 5.86 1.18 9.69
N ARG A 37 6.19 0.61 8.53
CA ARG A 37 7.12 1.22 7.58
C ARG A 37 6.61 2.56 7.07
N ALA A 38 5.33 2.65 6.70
CA ALA A 38 4.72 3.90 6.26
C ALA A 38 4.73 4.96 7.39
N ALA A 39 4.47 4.54 8.63
CA ALA A 39 4.50 5.42 9.80
C ALA A 39 5.90 5.97 10.09
N ILE A 40 6.91 5.12 10.09
CA ILE A 40 8.30 5.52 10.35
C ILE A 40 8.82 6.44 9.24
N LEU A 41 8.60 6.10 7.98
CA LEU A 41 9.03 6.93 6.86
C LEU A 41 8.33 8.30 6.87
N GLY A 42 7.01 8.32 7.12
CA GLY A 42 6.26 9.58 7.22
C GLY A 42 6.76 10.47 8.37
N ALA A 43 6.93 9.92 9.57
CA ALA A 43 7.41 10.68 10.72
C ALA A 43 8.85 11.18 10.54
N ASN A 44 9.72 10.35 9.97
CA ASN A 44 11.10 10.70 9.69
C ASN A 44 11.18 11.86 8.67
N ASP A 45 10.44 11.77 7.57
CA ASP A 45 10.42 12.81 6.54
C ASP A 45 9.81 14.12 7.07
N GLY A 46 8.78 14.04 7.92
CA GLY A 46 8.19 15.18 8.60
C GLY A 46 9.20 15.93 9.48
N LEU A 47 9.84 15.21 10.43
CA LEU A 47 10.80 15.80 11.36
C LEU A 47 12.03 16.36 10.65
N LEU A 48 12.68 15.56 9.80
CA LEU A 48 13.91 15.98 9.14
C LEU A 48 13.69 17.14 8.17
N SER A 49 12.60 17.12 7.40
CA SER A 49 12.35 18.21 6.45
C SER A 49 12.04 19.52 7.16
N THR A 50 11.20 19.52 8.20
CA THR A 50 10.84 20.73 8.93
C THR A 50 12.00 21.27 9.75
N THR A 51 12.74 20.42 10.48
CA THR A 51 13.91 20.86 11.25
C THR A 51 15.03 21.38 10.36
N SER A 52 15.33 20.69 9.24
CA SER A 52 16.33 21.18 8.29
C SER A 52 15.93 22.49 7.64
N LEU A 53 14.64 22.68 7.32
CA LEU A 53 14.14 23.93 6.74
C LEU A 53 14.21 25.07 7.77
N MET A 54 13.73 24.85 8.99
CA MET A 54 13.78 25.83 10.07
C MET A 54 15.22 26.21 10.41
N MET A 55 16.14 25.23 10.46
CA MET A 55 17.57 25.49 10.69
C MET A 55 18.19 26.30 9.54
N GLY A 56 17.82 26.02 8.29
CA GLY A 56 18.27 26.80 7.13
C GLY A 56 17.76 28.24 7.14
N VAL A 57 16.49 28.44 7.48
CA VAL A 57 15.88 29.78 7.59
C VAL A 57 16.46 30.56 8.79
N GLY A 58 16.62 29.90 9.93
CA GLY A 58 17.22 30.50 11.14
C GLY A 58 18.69 30.87 10.97
N ALA A 59 19.42 30.17 10.09
CA ALA A 59 20.78 30.57 9.72
C ALA A 59 20.82 31.81 8.82
N ALA A 60 19.76 32.08 8.07
CA ALA A 60 19.65 33.25 7.19
C ALA A 60 19.08 34.49 7.91
N GLN A 61 18.21 34.30 8.91
CA GLN A 61 17.50 35.38 9.58
C GLN A 61 17.24 35.06 11.06
N GLU A 62 17.56 35.98 11.96
CA GLU A 62 17.45 35.78 13.41
C GLU A 62 16.01 35.88 13.96
N ASP A 63 15.03 36.14 13.10
CA ASP A 63 13.63 36.27 13.52
C ASP A 63 12.99 34.89 13.75
N GLN A 64 12.71 34.60 15.02
CA GLN A 64 12.09 33.36 15.46
C GLN A 64 10.69 33.16 14.86
N TRP A 65 9.96 34.25 14.58
CA TRP A 65 8.63 34.17 13.97
C TRP A 65 8.71 33.65 12.53
N LEU A 66 9.68 34.12 11.75
CA LEU A 66 9.93 33.64 10.38
C LEU A 66 10.35 32.18 10.37
N MET A 67 11.17 31.76 11.34
CA MET A 67 11.59 30.36 11.48
C MET A 67 10.38 29.44 11.69
N VAL A 68 9.50 29.77 12.64
CA VAL A 68 8.29 28.96 12.93
C VAL A 68 7.33 28.95 11.75
N LEU A 69 7.09 30.11 11.12
CA LEU A 69 6.20 30.21 9.96
C LEU A 69 6.72 29.39 8.77
N SER A 70 8.04 29.38 8.56
CA SER A 70 8.67 28.57 7.51
C SER A 70 8.52 27.07 7.76
N GLY A 71 8.64 26.63 9.02
CA GLY A 71 8.42 25.24 9.40
C GLY A 71 6.98 24.80 9.16
N LEU A 72 5.99 25.63 9.52
CA LEU A 72 4.58 25.33 9.28
C LEU A 72 4.25 25.31 7.78
N ALA A 73 4.74 26.29 7.02
CA ALA A 73 4.55 26.33 5.57
C ALA A 73 5.20 25.12 4.89
N GLY A 74 6.42 24.76 5.30
CA GLY A 74 7.12 23.57 4.84
C GLY A 74 6.39 22.27 5.17
N ALA A 75 5.81 22.17 6.37
CA ALA A 75 5.03 21.00 6.78
C ALA A 75 3.78 20.81 5.88
N ILE A 76 3.03 21.87 5.63
CA ILE A 76 1.85 21.84 4.76
C ILE A 76 2.26 21.50 3.32
N ALA A 77 3.31 22.14 2.81
CA ALA A 77 3.83 21.87 1.47
C ALA A 77 4.33 20.42 1.32
N GLY A 78 5.01 19.88 2.33
CA GLY A 78 5.50 18.50 2.37
C GLY A 78 4.37 17.48 2.37
N ALA A 79 3.35 17.66 3.20
CA ALA A 79 2.18 16.79 3.23
C ALA A 79 1.38 16.81 1.90
N CYS A 80 1.20 18.00 1.32
CA CYS A 80 0.58 18.15 -0.01
C CYS A 80 1.38 17.43 -1.10
N SER A 81 2.72 17.53 -1.08
CA SER A 81 3.59 16.84 -2.04
C SER A 81 3.46 15.31 -1.94
N MET A 82 3.44 14.76 -0.72
CA MET A 82 3.22 13.32 -0.51
C MET A 82 1.84 12.88 -1.00
N ALA A 83 0.80 13.67 -0.74
CA ALA A 83 -0.55 13.37 -1.21
C ALA A 83 -0.63 13.36 -2.75
N VAL A 84 -0.04 14.37 -3.40
CA VAL A 84 -0.01 14.48 -4.86
C VAL A 84 0.87 13.38 -5.48
N GLY A 85 2.03 13.09 -4.91
CA GLY A 85 2.94 12.05 -5.38
C GLY A 85 2.30 10.65 -5.35
N GLU A 86 1.61 10.32 -4.25
CA GLU A 86 0.86 9.07 -4.14
C GLU A 86 -0.33 9.02 -5.12
N PHE A 87 -1.06 10.14 -5.31
CA PHE A 87 -2.15 10.19 -6.28
C PHE A 87 -1.66 9.92 -7.72
N VAL A 88 -0.57 10.58 -8.12
CA VAL A 88 0.06 10.40 -9.44
C VAL A 88 0.61 8.99 -9.60
N SER A 89 1.25 8.44 -8.57
CA SER A 89 1.75 7.05 -8.59
C SER A 89 0.62 6.03 -8.78
N VAL A 90 -0.55 6.27 -8.20
CA VAL A 90 -1.69 5.37 -8.35
C VAL A 90 -2.47 5.63 -9.64
N SER A 91 -2.41 6.83 -10.22
CA SER A 91 -2.94 7.05 -11.57
C SER A 91 -2.08 6.33 -12.61
N THR A 92 -0.75 6.45 -12.54
CA THR A 92 0.14 5.75 -13.49
C THR A 92 0.03 4.23 -13.38
N GLN A 93 -0.09 3.67 -12.17
CA GLN A 93 -0.36 2.23 -12.00
C GLN A 93 -1.66 1.80 -12.67
N ARG A 94 -2.75 2.57 -12.51
CA ARG A 94 -4.03 2.29 -13.15
C ARG A 94 -3.96 2.44 -14.67
N ASP A 95 -3.23 3.43 -15.15
CA ASP A 95 -3.04 3.66 -16.58
C ASP A 95 -2.25 2.50 -17.21
N ILE A 96 -1.20 2.01 -16.54
CA ILE A 96 -0.45 0.80 -16.98
C ILE A 96 -1.35 -0.44 -16.93
N GLU A 97 -2.08 -0.65 -15.84
CA GLU A 97 -2.98 -1.80 -15.69
C GLU A 97 -4.06 -1.82 -16.77
N SER A 98 -4.67 -0.68 -17.07
CA SER A 98 -5.67 -0.56 -18.14
C SER A 98 -5.08 -0.81 -19.53
N ALA A 99 -3.87 -0.30 -19.80
CA ALA A 99 -3.17 -0.53 -21.06
C ALA A 99 -2.79 -2.01 -21.25
N VAL A 100 -2.29 -2.66 -20.19
CA VAL A 100 -1.96 -4.09 -20.17
C VAL A 100 -3.22 -4.93 -20.38
N ASN A 101 -4.29 -4.64 -19.65
CA ASN A 101 -5.57 -5.34 -19.80
C ASN A 101 -6.15 -5.19 -21.21
N GLN A 102 -6.04 -4.02 -21.83
CA GLN A 102 -6.53 -3.80 -23.19
C GLN A 102 -5.73 -4.59 -24.24
N GLN A 103 -4.42 -4.73 -24.03
CA GLN A 103 -3.59 -5.57 -24.88
C GLN A 103 -3.86 -7.07 -24.66
N GLU A 104 -4.02 -7.52 -23.42
CA GLU A 104 -4.45 -8.90 -23.12
C GLU A 104 -5.82 -9.21 -23.71
N ASN A 105 -6.80 -8.32 -23.59
CA ASN A 105 -8.11 -8.49 -24.20
C ASN A 105 -8.05 -8.59 -25.73
N SER A 106 -7.13 -7.86 -26.37
CA SER A 106 -6.94 -7.94 -27.82
C SER A 106 -6.29 -9.28 -28.24
N ASN A 107 -5.32 -9.76 -27.46
CA ASN A 107 -4.70 -11.06 -27.66
C ASN A 107 -5.68 -12.21 -27.36
N LEU A 108 -6.47 -12.09 -26.30
CA LEU A 108 -7.54 -13.03 -25.95
C LEU A 108 -8.64 -13.04 -27.00
N GLN A 109 -9.00 -11.91 -27.62
CA GLN A 109 -9.94 -11.90 -28.75
C GLN A 109 -9.37 -12.65 -29.95
N GLN A 110 -8.09 -12.50 -30.29
CA GLN A 110 -7.46 -13.31 -31.33
C GLN A 110 -7.46 -14.81 -30.99
N ILE A 111 -7.09 -15.18 -29.76
CA ILE A 111 -7.08 -16.57 -29.29
C ILE A 111 -8.52 -17.13 -29.17
N LYS A 112 -9.51 -16.30 -28.86
CA LYS A 112 -10.93 -16.69 -28.72
C LYS A 112 -11.63 -16.83 -30.08
N LEU A 113 -11.24 -16.04 -31.08
CA LEU A 113 -11.58 -16.28 -32.49
C LEU A 113 -11.02 -17.61 -33.00
N GLU A 114 -9.88 -18.06 -32.46
CA GLU A 114 -9.29 -19.38 -32.75
C GLU A 114 -9.91 -20.53 -31.94
N ASN A 115 -10.44 -20.27 -30.74
CA ASN A 115 -10.92 -21.29 -29.78
C ASN A 115 -12.41 -21.17 -29.39
N LEU A 116 -13.29 -20.83 -30.33
CA LEU A 116 -14.72 -20.53 -30.10
C LEU A 116 -15.61 -21.72 -29.64
N ILE A 117 -15.08 -22.71 -28.89
CA ILE A 117 -15.83 -23.88 -28.38
C ILE A 117 -15.96 -23.96 -26.85
N THR A 118 -15.19 -23.26 -26.01
CA THR A 118 -15.35 -23.45 -24.54
C THR A 118 -15.46 -22.15 -23.75
N ASP A 119 -16.35 -22.24 -22.76
CA ASP A 119 -17.14 -21.21 -22.09
C ASP A 119 -16.38 -20.13 -21.31
N HIS A 120 -17.16 -19.09 -21.02
CA HIS A 120 -16.91 -17.89 -20.22
C HIS A 120 -16.23 -18.13 -18.86
N ASP A 121 -15.33 -17.22 -18.47
CA ASP A 121 -15.43 -16.47 -17.22
C ASP A 121 -14.40 -15.35 -17.16
N VAL A 122 -14.85 -14.10 -16.94
CA VAL A 122 -13.99 -12.96 -16.61
C VAL A 122 -14.31 -12.56 -15.18
N VAL A 123 -13.37 -12.78 -14.28
CA VAL A 123 -13.48 -12.38 -12.87
C VAL A 123 -13.19 -10.88 -12.76
N GLU A 124 -14.20 -10.11 -12.41
CA GLU A 124 -14.08 -8.67 -12.17
C GLU A 124 -13.48 -8.40 -10.80
N ASN A 125 -12.24 -7.89 -10.77
CA ASN A 125 -11.55 -7.56 -9.52
C ASN A 125 -11.86 -6.11 -9.09
N LYS A 126 -12.54 -5.99 -7.94
CA LYS A 126 -12.95 -4.71 -7.34
C LYS A 126 -11.74 -3.93 -6.81
N SER A 127 -11.22 -3.00 -7.61
CA SER A 127 -10.15 -2.08 -7.22
C SER A 127 -10.55 -1.22 -6.01
N ARG A 128 -9.87 -1.42 -4.88
CA ARG A 128 -10.09 -0.68 -3.63
C ARG A 128 -9.59 0.77 -3.81
N SER A 129 -10.44 1.73 -3.49
CA SER A 129 -10.28 3.12 -3.94
C SER A 129 -8.91 3.73 -3.58
N PRO A 130 -8.20 4.32 -4.55
CA PRO A 130 -6.84 4.86 -4.43
C PRO A 130 -6.71 5.98 -3.39
N VAL A 131 -7.80 6.71 -3.16
CA VAL A 131 -7.89 7.86 -2.26
C VAL A 131 -7.59 7.49 -0.79
N VAL A 132 -7.92 6.26 -0.38
CA VAL A 132 -7.72 5.79 1.01
C VAL A 132 -6.23 5.58 1.32
N LYS A 133 -5.40 5.20 0.34
CA LYS A 133 -3.96 5.02 0.53
C LYS A 133 -3.25 6.38 0.66
N VAL A 134 -3.63 7.33 -0.18
CA VAL A 134 -3.07 8.69 -0.22
C VAL A 134 -3.27 9.41 1.11
N MET A 135 -4.48 9.34 1.66
CA MET A 135 -4.82 10.04 2.91
C MET A 135 -4.06 9.45 4.12
N PHE A 136 -3.75 8.16 4.08
CA PHE A 136 -3.10 7.45 5.18
C PHE A 136 -1.60 7.80 5.31
N THR A 137 -0.90 7.91 4.18
CA THR A 137 0.52 8.31 4.14
C THR A 137 0.71 9.77 4.56
N ALA A 138 -0.17 10.67 4.11
CA ALA A 138 -0.10 12.10 4.46
C ALA A 138 -0.31 12.36 5.97
N CYS A 139 -1.15 11.56 6.66
CA CYS A 139 -1.34 11.69 8.10
C CYS A 139 -0.08 11.41 8.91
N PHE A 140 0.78 10.46 8.49
CA PHE A 140 2.01 10.15 9.23
C PHE A 140 3.09 11.22 9.09
N PHE A 141 3.08 11.97 7.99
CA PHE A 141 3.96 13.12 7.83
C PHE A 141 3.69 14.18 8.91
N PHE A 142 2.42 14.47 9.17
CA PHE A 142 2.02 15.41 10.23
C PHE A 142 2.25 14.88 11.65
N ILE A 143 2.27 13.56 11.87
CA ILE A 143 2.57 13.00 13.20
C ILE A 143 4.07 13.19 13.55
N GLY A 144 4.93 13.37 12.55
CA GLY A 144 6.34 13.70 12.77
C GLY A 144 6.57 15.16 13.18
N VAL A 145 5.83 16.10 12.61
CA VAL A 145 6.01 17.56 12.83
C VAL A 145 5.33 18.02 14.10
#